data_AF-A0A927HNR2-F1
#
_entry.id   AF-A0A927HNR2-F1
#
_cell.length_a   1.000
_cell.length_b   1.000
_cell.length_c   1.000
_cell.angle_alpha   90.00
_cell.angle_beta   90.00
_cell.angle_gamma   90.00
#
_symmetry.space_group_name_H-M   'P 1'
#
loop_
_entity.id
_entity.type
_entity.pdbx_description
1 polymer ?
#
loop_
_entity_poly.entity_id
_entity_poly.type
_entity_poly.pdbx_seq_one_letter_code
_entity_poly.pdbx_strand_id
1 'polypeptide(L)'
;MRMIEYRGVLIPAPPPMVQLSCEPGFTGRVVIELKDGEFVRQYPLREKDMFCSLEAFLDLAQEAGYQVIAPETEDHCGTDSNTHS
;
A
#
# COMPACT_ATOMS: atom_id res chain seq x y z
N MET A 1 -15.24 4.64 -10.89
CA MET A 1 -16.33 3.68 -10.65
C MET A 1 -16.48 2.81 -11.88
N ARG A 2 -16.33 1.48 -11.77
CA ARG A 2 -16.52 0.56 -12.89
C ARG A 2 -18.01 0.46 -13.22
N MET A 3 -18.35 0.46 -14.51
CA MET A 3 -19.73 0.35 -15.01
C MET A 3 -19.87 -0.94 -15.82
N ILE A 4 -21.06 -1.55 -15.78
CA ILE A 4 -21.43 -2.68 -16.65
C ILE A 4 -22.71 -2.33 -17.41
N GLU A 5 -22.84 -2.87 -18.61
CA GLU A 5 -24.07 -2.76 -19.39
C GLU A 5 -24.99 -3.94 -19.04
N TYR A 6 -26.21 -3.64 -18.60
CA TYR A 6 -27.25 -4.64 -18.38
C TYR A 6 -28.52 -4.19 -19.10
N ARG A 7 -28.93 -4.96 -20.13
CA ARG A 7 -30.11 -4.68 -20.96
C ARG A 7 -30.12 -3.25 -21.55
N GLY A 8 -28.97 -2.76 -22.02
CA GLY A 8 -28.85 -1.42 -22.63
C GLY A 8 -28.76 -0.26 -21.63
N VAL A 9 -28.67 -0.55 -20.33
CA VAL A 9 -28.51 0.46 -19.28
C VAL A 9 -27.14 0.30 -18.61
N LEU A 10 -26.40 1.41 -18.46
CA LEU A 10 -25.16 1.43 -17.70
C LEU A 10 -25.48 1.49 -16.20
N ILE A 11 -25.05 0.47 -15.47
CA ILE A 11 -25.20 0.38 -14.01
C ILE A 11 -23.83 0.25 -13.33
N PRO A 12 -23.70 0.69 -12.06
CA PRO A 12 -22.48 0.44 -11.30
C PRO A 12 -22.16 -1.06 -11.25
N ALA A 13 -20.90 -1.42 -11.48
CA ALA A 13 -20.47 -2.78 -11.29
C ALA A 13 -20.68 -3.19 -9.82
N PRO A 14 -21.12 -4.43 -9.55
CA PRO A 14 -21.22 -4.92 -8.19
C PRO A 14 -19.83 -4.85 -7.51
N PRO A 15 -19.78 -4.67 -6.18
CA PRO A 15 -18.52 -4.71 -5.45
C PRO A 15 -17.76 -6.01 -5.75
N PRO A 16 -16.42 -5.96 -5.84
CA PRO A 16 -15.62 -7.15 -6.09
C PRO A 16 -15.79 -8.15 -4.94
N MET A 17 -16.03 -9.40 -5.31
CA MET A 17 -16.03 -10.52 -4.35
C MET A 17 -14.63 -11.10 -4.28
N VAL A 18 -14.06 -11.15 -3.09
CA VAL A 18 -12.79 -11.83 -2.83
C VAL A 18 -13.08 -13.14 -2.11
N GLN A 19 -12.69 -14.26 -2.71
CA GLN A 19 -12.76 -15.56 -2.07
C GLN A 19 -11.55 -15.74 -1.16
N LEU A 20 -11.80 -15.77 0.16
CA LEU A 20 -10.79 -16.12 1.15
C LEU A 20 -10.58 -17.63 1.16
N SER A 21 -9.33 -18.05 0.95
CA SER A 21 -8.94 -19.46 1.07
C SER A 21 -7.88 -19.56 2.17
N CYS A 22 -8.30 -20.12 3.30
CA CYS A 22 -7.44 -20.41 4.44
C CYS A 22 -7.43 -21.92 4.69
N GLU A 23 -6.30 -22.45 5.14
CA GLU A 23 -6.21 -23.85 5.56
C GLU A 23 -7.17 -24.12 6.73
N PRO A 24 -7.76 -25.32 6.83
CA PRO A 24 -8.58 -25.72 7.98
C PRO A 24 -7.82 -25.51 9.30
N GLY A 25 -8.45 -24.82 10.25
CA GLY A 25 -7.83 -24.50 11.55
C GLY A 25 -6.90 -23.29 11.55
N PHE A 26 -6.76 -22.57 10.43
CA PHE A 26 -5.99 -21.33 10.38
C PHE A 26 -6.49 -20.30 11.42
N THR A 27 -5.56 -19.75 12.20
CA THR A 27 -5.79 -18.63 13.11
C THR A 27 -4.76 -17.55 12.81
N GLY A 28 -5.20 -16.33 12.55
CA GLY A 28 -4.32 -15.22 12.23
C GLY A 28 -5.00 -14.14 11.43
N ARG A 29 -4.19 -13.36 10.71
CA ARG A 29 -4.64 -12.28 9.82
C ARG A 29 -4.24 -12.63 8.40
N VAL A 30 -5.09 -12.29 7.43
CA VAL A 30 -4.80 -12.41 5.99
C VAL A 30 -4.83 -11.01 5.40
N VAL A 31 -3.82 -10.69 4.60
CA VAL A 31 -3.80 -9.47 3.80
C VAL A 31 -4.30 -9.81 2.41
N ILE A 32 -5.22 -8.97 1.91
CA ILE A 32 -5.71 -9.02 0.54
C ILE A 32 -5.23 -7.76 -0.16
N GLU A 33 -4.55 -7.94 -1.29
CA GLU A 33 -4.17 -6.84 -2.16
C GLU A 33 -5.16 -6.74 -3.33
N LEU A 34 -5.76 -5.56 -3.47
CA LEU A 34 -6.64 -5.21 -4.59
C LEU A 34 -5.99 -4.11 -5.41
N LYS A 35 -6.09 -4.21 -6.74
CA LYS A 35 -5.68 -3.16 -7.68
C LYS A 35 -6.83 -2.85 -8.61
N ASP A 36 -7.24 -1.59 -8.66
CA ASP A 36 -8.36 -1.12 -9.48
C ASP A 36 -9.67 -1.88 -9.21
N GLY A 37 -9.85 -2.35 -7.97
CA GLY A 37 -11.00 -3.16 -7.55
C GLY A 37 -10.90 -4.65 -7.94
N GLU A 38 -9.80 -5.10 -8.54
CA GLU A 38 -9.57 -6.49 -8.89
C GLU A 38 -8.64 -7.18 -7.88
N PHE A 39 -8.88 -8.45 -7.61
CA PHE A 39 -8.02 -9.27 -6.76
C PHE A 39 -6.64 -9.45 -7.38
N VAL A 40 -5.59 -9.10 -6.63
CA VAL A 40 -4.20 -9.33 -7.06
C VAL A 40 -3.64 -10.57 -6.37
N ARG A 41 -3.68 -10.59 -5.03
CA ARG A 41 -3.17 -11.69 -4.22
C ARG A 41 -3.73 -11.65 -2.80
N GLN A 42 -3.61 -12.79 -2.10
CA GLN A 42 -3.78 -12.88 -0.66
C GLN A 42 -2.66 -13.68 -0.03
N TYR A 43 -2.30 -13.36 1.20
CA TYR A 43 -1.29 -14.09 1.95
C TYR A 43 -1.50 -13.94 3.47
N PRO A 44 -1.10 -14.94 4.27
CA PRO A 44 -1.09 -14.81 5.72
C PRO A 44 -0.14 -13.69 6.15
N LEU A 45 -0.62 -12.80 7.02
CA LEU A 45 0.24 -11.81 7.68
C LEU A 45 1.09 -12.54 8.71
N ARG A 46 2.41 -12.44 8.61
CA ARG A 46 3.32 -13.06 9.58
C ARG A 46 3.18 -12.31 10.92
N GLU A 47 3.42 -13.01 12.01
CA GLU A 47 3.26 -12.46 13.37
C GLU A 47 4.08 -11.18 13.61
N LYS A 48 5.26 -11.08 12.97
CA LYS A 48 6.17 -9.94 13.06
C LYS A 48 5.91 -8.86 12.01
N ASP A 49 5.01 -9.09 11.06
CA ASP A 49 4.72 -8.13 10.01
C ASP A 49 3.71 -7.10 10.51
N MET A 50 3.96 -5.84 10.19
CA MET A 50 3.03 -4.74 10.40
C MET A 50 2.91 -3.96 9.09
N PHE A 51 1.71 -3.54 8.73
CA PHE A 51 1.48 -2.64 7.61
C PHE A 51 0.64 -1.48 8.08
N CYS A 52 1.01 -0.28 7.65
CA CYS A 52 0.30 0.96 7.90
C CYS A 52 0.67 1.94 6.79
N SER A 53 -0.09 3.03 6.64
CA SER A 53 0.37 4.15 5.82
C SER A 53 1.63 4.76 6.44
N LEU A 54 2.43 5.46 5.62
CA LEU A 54 3.57 6.21 6.15
C LEU A 54 3.14 7.21 7.23
N GLU A 55 2.02 7.90 7.02
CA GLU A 55 1.45 8.82 8.01
C GLU A 55 1.15 8.12 9.34
N ALA A 56 0.46 6.98 9.31
CA ALA A 56 0.18 6.21 10.51
C ALA A 56 1.47 5.68 11.17
N PHE A 57 2.48 5.33 10.39
CA PHE A 57 3.80 4.98 10.95
C PHE A 57 4.42 6.15 11.71
N LEU A 58 4.38 7.36 11.14
CA LEU A 58 4.94 8.57 11.77
C LEU A 58 4.19 8.93 13.06
N ASP A 59 2.86 8.87 13.03
CA ASP A 59 2.02 9.13 14.21
C ASP A 59 2.34 8.14 15.34
N LEU A 60 2.41 6.84 15.02
CA LEU A 60 2.75 5.81 16.00
C LEU A 60 4.16 5.97 16.57
N ALA A 61 5.13 6.36 15.74
CA ALA A 61 6.49 6.63 16.22
C ALA A 61 6.50 7.79 17.21
N GLN A 62 5.80 8.89 16.88
CA GLN A 62 5.67 10.05 17.75
C GLN A 62 4.97 9.70 19.08
N GLU A 63 3.85 8.97 19.04
CA GLU A 63 3.13 8.53 20.24
C GLU A 63 4.00 7.64 21.14
N ALA A 64 4.85 6.81 20.55
CA ALA A 64 5.78 5.95 21.26
C ALA A 64 7.04 6.69 21.76
N GLY A 65 7.16 8.00 21.51
CA GLY A 65 8.29 8.83 21.94
C GLY A 65 9.53 8.70 21.06
N TYR A 66 9.39 8.17 19.84
CA TYR A 66 10.46 8.07 18.85
C TYR A 66 10.40 9.23 17.86
N GLN A 67 11.56 9.65 17.37
CA GLN A 67 11.69 10.62 16.28
C GLN A 67 12.14 9.89 15.00
N VAL A 68 11.39 10.07 13.92
CA VAL A 68 11.77 9.58 12.59
C VAL A 68 12.53 10.70 11.88
N ILE A 69 13.79 10.45 11.52
CA ILE A 69 14.67 11.42 10.84
C ILE A 69 14.79 11.00 9.37
N ALA A 70 14.41 11.89 8.46
CA ALA A 70 14.62 11.67 7.03
C ALA A 70 16.13 11.69 6.71
N PRO A 71 16.61 10.83 5.80
CA PRO A 71 18.00 10.88 5.36
C PRO A 71 18.33 12.24 4.73
N GLU A 72 19.60 12.66 4.81
CA GLU A 72 20.06 13.87 4.15
C GLU A 72 19.88 13.71 2.63
N THR A 73 19.07 14.57 2.03
CA THR A 73 19.01 14.69 0.58
C THR A 73 20.30 15.37 0.14
N GLU A 74 21.24 14.64 -0.46
CA GLU A 74 22.35 15.28 -1.15
C GLU A 74 21.75 16.10 -2.31
N ASP A 75 21.65 17.41 -2.11
CA ASP A 75 21.42 18.35 -3.19
C ASP A 75 22.64 18.25 -4.13
N HIS A 76 22.56 17.36 -5.11
CA HIS A 76 23.48 17.37 -6.24
C HIS A 76 23.19 18.60 -7.12
N CYS A 77 23.38 19.79 -6.57
CA CYS A 77 23.57 21.00 -7.36
C CYS A 77 24.97 20.91 -7.96
N GLY A 78 25.09 20.17 -9.07
CA GLY A 78 26.27 20.13 -9.90
C GLY A 78 26.61 21.53 -10.37
N THR A 79 27.57 22.17 -9.70
CA THR A 79 28.16 23.41 -10.19
C THR A 79 29.28 23.02 -11.15
N ASP A 80 28.94 22.86 -12.43
CA ASP A 80 29.91 22.61 -13.51
C ASP A 80 30.75 23.87 -13.75
N SER A 81 31.75 24.12 -12.90
CA SER A 81 32.73 25.20 -13.09
C SER A 81 33.86 24.73 -14.00
N ASN A 82 33.65 24.84 -15.31
CA ASN A 82 34.73 24.67 -16.29
C ASN A 82 35.58 25.96 -16.36
N THR A 83 36.60 26.07 -15.52
CA THR A 83 37.65 27.09 -15.64
C THR A 83 38.76 26.57 -16.54
N HIS A 84 38.79 27.01 -17.81
CA HIS A 84 39.92 26.75 -18.71
C HIS A 84 41.01 27.80 -18.43
N SER A 85 42.22 27.34 -18.04
CA SER A 85 43.44 28.15 -17.98
C SER A 85 44.10 28.27 -19.35
#